data_AF-A0A956A0Y9-F1
#
_entry.id   AF-A0A956A0Y9-F1
#
_cell.length_a   1.000
_cell.length_b   1.000
_cell.length_c   1.000
_cell.angle_alpha   90.00
_cell.angle_beta   90.00
_cell.angle_gamma   90.00
#
_symmetry.space_group_name_H-M   'P 1'
#
loop_
_entity.id
_entity.type
_entity.pdbx_description
1 polymer ?
#
loop_
_entity_poly.entity_id
_entity_poly.type
_entity_poly.pdbx_seq_one_letter_code
_entity_poly.pdbx_strand_id
1 'polypeptide(L)' 'MPLHRLSRIEVGIPDAALGATRGFYRDFGLEEVAPARFATEDGGEQLALVAAPRRALTALTVGV' A
#
# COMPACT_ATOMS: atom_id res chain seq x y z
N MET A 1 16.27 4.54 -22.48
CA MET A 1 15.00 3.80 -22.33
C MET A 1 14.48 4.08 -20.93
N PRO A 2 13.22 4.49 -20.73
CA PRO A 2 12.73 4.69 -19.39
C PRO A 2 12.74 3.34 -18.64
N LEU A 3 13.18 3.37 -17.38
CA LEU A 3 13.16 2.18 -16.53
C LEU A 3 11.74 2.01 -15.99
N HIS A 4 11.21 0.79 -16.10
CA HIS A 4 9.98 0.43 -15.43
C HIS A 4 10.11 0.69 -13.93
N ARG A 5 9.10 1.34 -13.35
CA ARG A 5 9.05 1.62 -11.91
C ARG A 5 7.88 0.92 -11.26
N LEU A 6 8.03 0.59 -9.98
CA LEU A 6 6.89 0.21 -9.15
C LEU A 6 5.94 1.41 -9.07
N SER A 7 4.72 1.26 -9.58
CA SER A 7 3.71 2.31 -9.49
C SER A 7 2.83 2.10 -8.26
N ARG A 8 2.43 0.85 -7.97
CA ARG A 8 1.52 0.55 -6.85
C ARG A 8 1.55 -0.92 -6.48
N ILE A 9 1.33 -1.23 -5.21
CA ILE A 9 0.93 -2.55 -4.73
C ILE A 9 -0.37 -2.48 -3.93
N GLU A 10 -1.12 -3.57 -3.97
CA GLU A 10 -2.27 -3.77 -3.08
C GLU A 10 -2.02 -5.01 -2.22
N VAL A 11 -2.18 -4.85 -0.92
CA VAL A 11 -1.99 -5.93 0.06
C VAL A 11 -3.32 -6.21 0.73
N GLY A 12 -3.82 -7.42 0.52
CA GLY A 12 -4.96 -7.95 1.24
C GLY A 12 -4.62 -8.17 2.71
N ILE A 13 -5.48 -7.73 3.63
CA ILE A 13 -5.31 -7.84 5.08
C ILE A 13 -6.66 -8.26 5.70
N PRO A 14 -6.68 -9.20 6.66
CA PRO A 14 -7.89 -9.50 7.43
C PRO A 14 -8.48 -8.24 8.05
N ASP A 15 -9.81 -8.08 7.96
CA ASP A 15 -10.51 -6.86 8.38
C ASP A 15 -10.16 -6.44 9.82
N ALA A 16 -10.14 -7.41 10.74
CA ALA A 16 -9.76 -7.20 12.14
C ALA A 16 -8.33 -6.67 12.33
N ALA A 17 -7.43 -6.89 11.35
CA ALA A 17 -6.05 -6.41 11.38
C ALA A 17 -5.85 -5.12 10.57
N LEU A 18 -6.85 -4.64 9.81
CA LEU A 18 -6.71 -3.50 8.91
C LEU A 18 -6.38 -2.22 9.68
N GLY A 19 -7.08 -1.95 10.78
CA GLY A 19 -6.82 -0.77 11.62
C GLY A 19 -5.41 -0.76 12.21
N ALA A 20 -4.97 -1.89 12.78
CA ALA A 20 -3.62 -2.03 13.33
C ALA A 20 -2.54 -1.88 12.24
N THR A 21 -2.77 -2.41 11.05
CA THR A 21 -1.82 -2.33 9.93
C THR A 21 -1.73 -0.90 9.38
N ARG A 22 -2.85 -0.16 9.33
CA ARG A 22 -2.83 1.27 9.00
C ARG A 22 -2.04 2.08 10.02
N GLY A 23 -2.23 1.79 11.32
CA GLY A 23 -1.43 2.36 12.40
C GLY A 23 0.07 2.14 12.18
N PHE A 24 0.46 0.88 11.97
CA PHE A 24 1.84 0.50 11.70
C PHE A 24 2.48 1.30 10.56
N TYR A 25 1.80 1.46 9.42
CA TYR A 25 2.38 2.20 8.28
C TYR A 25 2.47 3.71 8.50
N ARG A 26 1.58 4.29 9.31
CA ARG A 26 1.74 5.69 9.76
C ARG A 26 2.94 5.83 10.68
N ASP A 27 3.10 4.92 11.65
CA ASP A 27 4.23 4.91 12.57
C ASP A 27 5.56 4.63 11.86
N PHE A 28 5.52 3.84 10.78
CA PHE A 28 6.65 3.60 9.87
C PHE A 28 7.06 4.88 9.11
N GLY A 29 6.16 5.85 8.98
CA GLY A 29 6.42 7.14 8.33
C GLY A 29 5.81 7.28 6.94
N LEU A 30 4.91 6.39 6.50
CA LEU A 30 4.17 6.60 5.25
C LEU A 30 3.03 7.60 5.46
N GLU A 31 2.80 8.45 4.46
CA GLU A 31 1.68 9.39 4.46
C GLU A 31 0.39 8.67 4.03
N GLU A 32 -0.63 8.65 4.88
CA GLU A 32 -1.95 8.12 4.53
C GLU A 32 -2.76 9.16 3.74
N VAL A 33 -2.60 9.20 2.41
CA VAL A 33 -3.25 10.17 1.52
C VAL A 33 -4.75 9.96 1.37
N ALA A 34 -5.24 8.76 1.66
CA ALA A 34 -6.65 8.40 1.72
C ALA A 34 -6.82 7.15 2.60
N PRO A 35 -8.03 6.82 3.08
CA PRO A 35 -8.21 5.66 3.95
C PRO A 35 -7.59 4.38 3.37
N ALA A 36 -6.64 3.81 4.11
CA ALA A 36 -5.87 2.63 3.75
C ALA A 36 -5.00 2.76 2.49
N ARG A 37 -4.70 3.98 2.04
CA ARG A 37 -3.83 4.29 0.90
C ARG A 37 -2.67 5.16 1.35
N PHE A 38 -1.47 4.73 1.02
CA PHE A 38 -0.24 5.27 1.55
C PHE A 38 0.71 5.71 0.44
N ALA A 39 1.31 6.88 0.65
CA ALA A 39 2.36 7.43 -0.19
C ALA A 39 3.74 7.22 0.43
N THR A 40 4.72 6.95 -0.42
CA THR A 40 6.14 7.06 -0.10
C THR A 40 6.65 8.44 -0.48
N GLU A 41 7.75 8.88 0.13
CA GLU A 41 8.31 10.22 -0.07
C GLU A 41 8.62 10.51 -1.55
N ASP A 42 9.30 9.59 -2.24
CA ASP A 42 9.71 9.79 -3.63
C ASP A 42 8.69 9.23 -4.65
N GLY A 43 7.92 8.23 -4.25
CA GLY A 43 7.07 7.46 -5.16
C GLY A 43 5.62 7.92 -5.24
N GLY A 44 5.19 8.79 -4.31
CA GLY A 44 3.79 9.15 -4.14
C GLY A 44 2.95 7.96 -3.70
N GLU A 45 1.66 7.94 -4.03
CA GLU A 45 0.72 6.88 -3.65
C GLU A 45 1.12 5.51 -4.25
N GLN A 46 1.68 4.62 -3.43
CA GLN A 46 2.24 3.33 -3.88
C GLN A 46 1.72 2.10 -3.13
N LEU A 47 1.01 2.26 -2.02
CA LEU A 47 0.49 1.14 -1.22
C LEU A 47 -1.00 1.31 -0.94
N ALA A 48 -1.81 0.29 -1.22
CA ALA A 48 -3.17 0.18 -0.71
C ALA A 48 -3.33 -1.08 0.15
N LEU A 49 -3.97 -0.95 1.31
CA LEU A 49 -4.40 -2.07 2.13
C LEU A 49 -5.87 -2.35 1.84
N VAL A 50 -6.19 -3.57 1.43
CA VAL A 50 -7.55 -3.99 1.08
C VAL A 50 -8.03 -5.08 2.02
N ALA A 51 -9.32 -5.07 2.37
CA ALA A 51 -9.89 -6.13 3.19
C ALA A 51 -9.85 -7.47 2.41
N ALA A 52 -9.24 -8.49 3.00
CA ALA A 52 -9.13 -9.83 2.41
C ALA A 52 -9.00 -10.91 3.50
N PRO A 53 -9.41 -12.17 3.26
CA PRO A 53 -9.37 -13.21 4.28
C PRO A 53 -7.95 -13.62 4.71
N ARG A 54 -6.92 -13.30 3.91
CA ARG A 54 -5.52 -13.65 4.15
C ARG A 54 -4.62 -12.50 3.78
N ARG A 55 -3.43 -12.45 4.40
CA ARG A 55 -2.35 -11.55 4.04
C ARG A 55 -1.75 -11.96 2.69
N ALA A 56 -1.92 -11.16 1.65
CA ALA A 56 -1.44 -11.49 0.31
C ALA A 56 -1.21 -10.23 -0.54
N LEU A 57 -0.25 -10.27 -1.46
CA LEU A 57 -0.16 -9.29 -2.55
C LEU A 57 -1.30 -9.59 -3.54
N THR A 58 -2.30 -8.72 -3.60
CA THR A 58 -3.50 -8.90 -4.42
C THR A 58 -3.38 -8.23 -5.79
N ALA A 59 -2.57 -7.17 -5.89
CA ALA A 59 -2.26 -6.52 -7.15
C ALA A 59 -0.86 -5.87 -7.13
N LEU A 60 -0.24 -5.79 -8.31
CA LEU A 60 1.01 -5.10 -8.58
C LEU A 60 0.84 -4.31 -9.87
N THR A 61 1.06 -3.00 -9.82
CA THR A 61 1.04 -2.10 -10.98
C THR A 61 2.45 -1.61 -11.26
N VAL A 62 2.90 -1.81 -12.50
CA VAL A 62 4.20 -1.37 -13.01
C VAL A 62 3.98 -0.24 -14.01
N GLY A 63 4.66 0.88 -13.79
CA GLY A 63 4.66 2.03 -14.68
C GLY A 63 5.84 2.01 -15.66
N VAL A 64 5.78 2.87 -16.67
CA VAL A 64 6.86 3.20 -17.62
C VAL A 64 7.31 4.64 -17.45
#